data_AF-A0A2N1P7V2-F1
#
_entry.id   AF-A0A2N1P7V2-F1
#
_cell.length_a   1.000
_cell.length_b   1.000
_cell.length_c   1.000
_cell.angle_alpha   90.00
_cell.angle_beta   90.00
_cell.angle_gamma   90.00
#
_symmetry.space_group_name_H-M   'P 1'
#
loop_
_entity.id
_entity.type
_entity.pdbx_description
1 polymer ?
#
loop_
_entity_poly.entity_id
_entity_poly.type
_entity_poly.pdbx_seq_one_letter_code
_entity_poly.pdbx_strand_id
1 'polypeptide(L)'
;MVFTMAEFKISLDEHRNKEYYTIINDSNELMYRWNEINNFIHHTHISSLRPWLFKKAARPFAKKMSALQEDYSKWHDMATRFQANPNLVIEINEMHHFIFLHYMSVLRTRIQQLNTDMKIIIDNFNLKYAESENKRNFLIALISLTFSLISFILAFIK
;
A
#
# COMPACT_ATOMS: atom_id res chain seq x y z
N MET A 1 17.75 -48.78 -3.37
CA MET A 1 16.63 -48.22 -2.57
C MET A 1 16.24 -46.91 -3.23
N VAL A 2 15.17 -46.91 -4.02
CA VAL A 2 14.71 -45.71 -4.73
C VAL A 2 13.81 -44.95 -3.76
N PHE A 3 14.26 -43.79 -3.30
CA PHE A 3 13.41 -42.87 -2.54
C PHE A 3 12.52 -42.14 -3.54
N THR A 4 11.28 -42.61 -3.70
CA THR A 4 10.24 -41.81 -4.33
C THR A 4 9.85 -40.71 -3.35
N MET A 5 10.31 -39.49 -3.63
CA MET A 5 9.90 -38.29 -2.93
C MET A 5 8.42 -38.07 -3.28
N ALA A 6 7.52 -38.47 -2.40
CA ALA A 6 6.10 -38.20 -2.60
C ALA A 6 5.91 -36.68 -2.67
N GLU A 7 5.23 -36.19 -3.71
CA GLU A 7 4.73 -34.82 -3.75
C GLU A 7 3.66 -34.68 -2.67
N PHE A 8 4.08 -34.24 -1.48
CA PHE A 8 3.16 -33.98 -0.38
C PHE A 8 2.42 -32.67 -0.66
N LYS A 9 1.13 -32.79 -0.98
CA LYS A 9 0.23 -31.64 -1.09
C LYS A 9 -0.24 -31.25 0.32
N ILE A 10 0.32 -30.17 0.86
CA ILE A 10 -0.22 -29.52 2.06
C ILE A 10 -1.51 -28.81 1.63
N SER A 11 -2.66 -29.29 2.08
CA SER A 11 -3.96 -28.69 1.79
C SER A 11 -4.82 -28.60 3.04
N LEU A 12 -5.43 -27.43 3.24
CA LEU A 12 -6.43 -27.15 4.25
C LEU A 12 -7.80 -27.13 3.57
N ASP A 13 -8.81 -27.74 4.20
CA ASP A 13 -10.16 -27.71 3.68
C ASP A 13 -10.77 -26.31 3.86
N GLU A 14 -11.16 -25.69 2.75
CA GLU A 14 -11.70 -24.32 2.73
C GLU A 14 -13.06 -24.22 3.42
N HIS A 15 -13.92 -25.22 3.26
CA HIS A 15 -15.24 -25.22 3.87
C HIS A 15 -15.21 -25.28 5.40
N ARG A 16 -14.21 -25.97 5.97
CA ARG A 16 -13.98 -26.10 7.41
C ARG A 16 -13.17 -24.94 8.00
N ASN A 17 -12.44 -24.19 7.16
CA ASN A 17 -11.54 -23.11 7.58
C ASN A 17 -11.89 -21.76 6.95
N LYS A 18 -13.19 -21.46 6.84
CA LYS A 18 -13.71 -20.27 6.14
C LYS A 18 -13.05 -18.96 6.59
N GLU A 19 -12.88 -18.77 7.90
CA GLU A 19 -12.29 -17.54 8.44
C GLU A 19 -10.88 -17.30 7.93
N TYR A 20 -10.03 -18.34 7.92
CA TYR A 20 -8.68 -18.25 7.36
C TYR A 20 -8.71 -17.85 5.89
N TYR A 21 -9.55 -18.51 5.08
CA TYR A 21 -9.64 -18.22 3.65
C TYR A 21 -10.25 -16.84 3.37
N THR A 22 -11.21 -16.37 4.17
CA THR A 22 -11.71 -14.99 4.12
C THR A 22 -10.57 -14.00 4.36
N ILE A 23 -9.77 -14.19 5.42
CA ILE A 23 -8.60 -13.33 5.70
C ILE A 23 -7.64 -13.28 4.50
N ILE A 24 -7.33 -14.42 3.90
CA ILE A 24 -6.44 -14.49 2.75
C ILE A 24 -7.06 -13.83 1.51
N ASN A 25 -8.33 -14.09 1.22
CA ASN A 25 -9.01 -13.52 0.05
C ASN A 25 -9.16 -12.01 0.15
N ASP A 26 -9.57 -11.49 1.31
CA ASP A 26 -9.65 -10.05 1.57
C ASP A 26 -8.27 -9.39 1.42
N SER A 27 -7.19 -10.07 1.83
CA SER A 27 -5.83 -9.56 1.65
C SER A 27 -5.47 -9.40 0.16
N ASN A 28 -5.94 -10.29 -0.71
CA ASN A 28 -5.70 -10.20 -2.15
C ASN A 28 -6.45 -9.00 -2.77
N GLU A 29 -7.67 -8.72 -2.32
CA GLU A 29 -8.43 -7.54 -2.74
C GLU A 29 -7.74 -6.24 -2.33
N LEU A 30 -7.24 -6.18 -1.08
CA LEU A 30 -6.45 -5.04 -0.61
C LEU A 30 -5.21 -4.82 -1.46
N MET A 31 -4.47 -5.89 -1.80
CA MET A 31 -3.30 -5.81 -2.67
C MET A 31 -3.64 -5.34 -4.09
N TYR A 32 -4.78 -5.75 -4.65
CA TYR A 32 -5.23 -5.27 -5.96
C TYR A 32 -5.46 -3.75 -5.95
N ARG A 33 -6.21 -3.26 -4.96
CA ARG A 33 -6.49 -1.83 -4.79
C ARG A 33 -5.23 -1.03 -4.48
N TRP A 34 -4.31 -1.61 -3.71
CA TRP A 34 -2.98 -1.04 -3.46
C TRP A 34 -2.21 -0.85 -4.77
N ASN A 35 -2.16 -1.87 -5.62
CA ASN A 35 -1.49 -1.81 -6.92
C ASN A 35 -2.05 -0.70 -7.82
N GLU A 36 -3.38 -0.51 -7.85
CA GLU A 36 -3.99 0.59 -8.60
C GLU A 36 -3.49 1.96 -8.15
N ILE A 37 -3.47 2.19 -6.83
CA ILE A 37 -3.05 3.49 -6.29
C ILE A 37 -1.54 3.68 -6.47
N ASN A 38 -0.74 2.62 -6.28
CA ASN A 38 0.70 2.69 -6.44
C ASN A 38 1.08 2.98 -7.91
N ASN A 39 0.39 2.34 -8.86
CA ASN A 39 0.54 2.63 -10.28
C ASN A 39 0.27 4.10 -10.60
N PHE A 40 -0.79 4.68 -10.03
CA PHE A 40 -1.04 6.11 -10.19
C PHE A 40 0.12 6.96 -9.65
N ILE A 41 0.58 6.68 -8.42
CA ILE A 41 1.66 7.47 -7.78
C ILE A 41 2.93 7.44 -8.64
N HIS A 42 3.31 6.27 -9.16
CA HIS A 42 4.51 6.10 -9.96
C HIS A 42 4.42 6.75 -11.35
N HIS A 43 3.26 6.68 -12.01
CA HIS A 43 3.10 7.20 -13.37
C HIS A 43 2.65 8.66 -13.42
N THR A 44 2.31 9.27 -12.28
CA THR A 44 1.91 10.67 -12.24
C THR A 44 3.12 11.59 -12.36
N HIS A 45 3.21 12.26 -13.51
CA HIS A 45 4.21 13.30 -13.75
C HIS A 45 3.79 14.65 -13.15
N ILE A 46 4.65 15.26 -12.33
CA ILE A 46 4.43 16.60 -11.77
C ILE A 46 5.07 17.64 -12.70
N SER A 47 4.22 18.36 -13.44
CA SER A 47 4.65 19.47 -14.31
C SER A 47 5.35 20.57 -13.51
N SER A 48 6.50 21.04 -14.03
CA SER A 48 7.23 22.20 -13.49
C SER A 48 6.46 23.51 -13.66
N LEU A 49 5.73 23.66 -14.78
CA LEU A 49 4.99 24.88 -15.12
C LEU A 49 3.63 24.94 -14.43
N ARG A 50 3.04 23.78 -14.09
CA ARG A 50 1.69 23.69 -13.53
C ARG A 50 1.64 22.75 -12.31
N PRO A 51 2.44 22.99 -11.25
CA PRO A 51 2.51 22.10 -10.10
C PRO A 51 1.16 21.95 -9.36
N TRP A 52 0.28 22.95 -9.43
CA TRP A 52 -1.06 22.90 -8.80
C TRP A 52 -2.01 21.86 -9.43
N LEU A 53 -1.76 21.40 -10.66
CA LEU A 53 -2.58 20.37 -11.30
C LEU A 53 -2.44 19.02 -10.59
N PHE A 54 -1.27 18.74 -10.00
CA PHE A 54 -1.07 17.53 -9.21
C PHE A 54 -2.06 17.46 -8.04
N LYS A 55 -2.22 18.55 -7.27
CA LYS A 55 -3.15 18.59 -6.13
C LYS A 55 -4.60 18.29 -6.56
N LYS A 56 -5.02 18.76 -7.74
CA LYS A 56 -6.34 18.44 -8.30
C LYS A 56 -6.45 16.97 -8.68
N ALA A 57 -5.44 16.43 -9.37
CA ALA A 57 -5.40 15.02 -9.78
C ALA A 57 -5.28 14.05 -8.59
N ALA A 58 -4.60 14.45 -7.52
CA ALA A 58 -4.35 13.64 -6.34
C ALA A 58 -5.58 13.50 -5.41
N ARG A 59 -6.54 14.43 -5.47
CA ARG A 59 -7.74 14.42 -4.61
C ARG A 59 -8.56 13.11 -4.68
N PRO A 60 -8.94 12.58 -5.87
CA PRO A 60 -9.64 11.30 -5.95
C PRO A 60 -8.80 10.14 -5.38
N PHE A 61 -7.47 10.16 -5.55
CA PHE A 61 -6.59 9.13 -5.02
C PHE A 61 -6.40 9.22 -3.51
N ALA A 62 -6.38 10.41 -2.93
CA ALA A 62 -6.40 10.58 -1.48
C ALA A 62 -7.66 9.97 -0.86
N LYS A 63 -8.82 10.11 -1.53
CA LYS A 63 -10.07 9.45 -1.11
C LYS A 63 -9.98 7.93 -1.22
N LYS A 64 -9.46 7.41 -2.34
CA LYS A 64 -9.22 5.96 -2.51
C LYS A 64 -8.26 5.41 -1.46
N MET A 65 -7.19 6.14 -1.15
CA MET A 65 -6.22 5.78 -0.12
C MET A 65 -6.85 5.73 1.26
N SER A 66 -7.67 6.73 1.61
CA SER A 66 -8.36 6.77 2.91
C SER A 66 -9.29 5.57 3.08
N ALA A 67 -10.04 5.21 2.03
CA ALA A 67 -10.88 4.02 2.04
C ALA A 67 -10.06 2.73 2.15
N LEU A 68 -8.95 2.63 1.39
CA LEU A 68 -8.05 1.48 1.49
C LEU A 68 -7.45 1.34 2.91
N GLN A 69 -7.09 2.44 3.56
CA GLN A 69 -6.55 2.44 4.91
C GLN A 69 -7.59 1.96 5.94
N GLU A 70 -8.85 2.36 5.80
CA GLU A 70 -9.94 1.89 6.65
C GLU A 70 -10.16 0.37 6.49
N ASP A 71 -10.24 -0.11 5.25
CA ASP A 71 -10.44 -1.53 4.95
C ASP A 71 -9.26 -2.37 5.42
N TYR A 72 -8.03 -1.89 5.20
CA TYR A 72 -6.81 -2.49 5.73
C TYR A 72 -6.83 -2.58 7.26
N SER A 73 -7.28 -1.54 7.97
CA SER A 73 -7.36 -1.58 9.44
C SER A 73 -8.30 -2.68 9.91
N LYS A 74 -9.49 -2.79 9.31
CA LYS A 74 -10.47 -3.84 9.63
C LYS A 74 -9.90 -5.23 9.37
N TRP A 75 -9.26 -5.40 8.22
CA TRP A 75 -8.60 -6.65 7.85
C TRP A 75 -7.47 -7.01 8.80
N HIS A 76 -6.61 -6.05 9.14
CA HIS A 76 -5.47 -6.25 10.04
C HIS A 76 -5.94 -6.66 11.44
N ASP A 77 -6.99 -6.04 11.97
CA ASP A 77 -7.58 -6.42 13.26
C ASP A 77 -8.19 -7.83 13.22
N MET A 78 -8.79 -8.24 12.10
CA MET A 78 -9.28 -9.61 11.91
C MET A 78 -8.10 -10.61 11.85
N ALA A 79 -7.10 -10.33 11.03
CA ALA A 79 -5.95 -11.19 10.81
C ALA A 79 -5.10 -11.38 12.08
N THR A 80 -4.87 -10.32 12.85
CA THR A 80 -4.11 -10.38 14.11
C THR A 80 -4.86 -11.11 15.21
N ARG A 81 -6.19 -10.93 15.31
CA ARG A 81 -7.02 -11.71 16.25
C ARG A 81 -6.98 -13.20 15.93
N PHE A 82 -7.14 -13.56 14.67
CA PHE A 82 -7.00 -14.95 14.23
C PHE A 82 -5.59 -15.48 14.51
N GLN A 83 -4.56 -14.68 14.26
CA GLN A 83 -3.17 -15.08 14.53
C GLN A 83 -2.92 -15.36 16.03
N ALA A 84 -3.52 -14.56 16.92
CA ALA A 84 -3.39 -14.72 18.35
C ALA A 84 -4.14 -15.96 18.89
N ASN A 85 -5.28 -16.30 18.29
CA ASN A 85 -6.08 -17.45 18.67
C ASN A 85 -6.61 -18.20 17.44
N PRO A 86 -5.76 -19.02 16.79
CA PRO A 86 -6.10 -19.64 15.51
C PRO A 86 -7.07 -20.79 15.68
N ASN A 87 -8.21 -20.72 14.98
CA ASN A 87 -9.20 -21.79 14.95
C ASN A 87 -9.11 -22.60 13.66
N LEU A 88 -7.96 -23.26 13.46
CA LEU A 88 -7.72 -24.11 12.28
C LEU A 88 -8.19 -25.54 12.54
N VAL A 89 -9.05 -26.03 11.65
CA VAL A 89 -9.51 -27.41 11.64
C VAL A 89 -8.65 -28.20 10.66
N ILE A 90 -7.71 -28.96 11.22
CA ILE A 90 -6.73 -29.76 10.48
C ILE A 90 -7.02 -31.24 10.74
N GLU A 91 -6.95 -32.07 9.69
CA GLU A 91 -7.08 -33.52 9.85
C GLU A 91 -5.93 -34.07 10.70
N ILE A 92 -6.28 -34.89 11.69
CA ILE A 92 -5.30 -35.48 12.60
C ILE A 92 -4.54 -36.56 11.83
N ASN A 93 -3.32 -36.23 11.44
CA ASN A 93 -2.34 -37.14 10.85
C ASN A 93 -0.94 -36.82 11.40
N GLU A 94 0.08 -37.57 11.00
CA GLU A 94 1.46 -37.34 11.47
C GLU A 94 2.00 -35.92 11.17
N MET A 95 1.41 -35.22 10.20
CA MET A 95 1.84 -33.90 9.74
C MET A 95 0.99 -32.72 10.24
N HIS A 96 -0.02 -32.93 11.09
CA HIS A 96 -0.94 -31.86 11.50
C HIS A 96 -0.23 -30.61 12.06
N HIS A 97 0.85 -30.80 12.84
CA HIS A 97 1.69 -29.70 13.33
C HIS A 97 2.36 -28.92 12.20
N PHE A 98 2.90 -29.61 11.18
CA PHE A 98 3.54 -28.96 10.03
C PHE A 98 2.52 -28.18 9.20
N ILE A 99 1.32 -28.74 9.00
CA ILE A 99 0.22 -28.05 8.31
C ILE A 99 -0.15 -26.77 9.06
N PHE A 100 -0.34 -26.87 10.38
CA PHE A 100 -0.64 -25.70 11.21
C PHE A 100 0.44 -24.62 11.08
N LEU A 101 1.72 -24.99 11.28
CA LEU A 101 2.84 -24.05 11.19
C LEU A 101 2.94 -23.40 9.81
N HIS A 102 2.71 -24.17 8.74
CA HIS A 102 2.71 -23.66 7.37
C HIS A 102 1.68 -22.54 7.20
N TYR A 103 0.41 -22.79 7.51
CA TYR A 103 -0.67 -21.81 7.33
C TYR A 103 -0.51 -20.59 8.24
N MET A 104 -0.08 -20.78 9.49
CA MET A 104 0.21 -19.66 10.38
C MET A 104 1.42 -18.83 9.92
N SER A 105 2.44 -19.46 9.35
CA SER A 105 3.57 -18.75 8.74
C SER A 105 3.14 -17.96 7.52
N VAL A 106 2.28 -18.53 6.65
CA VAL A 106 1.74 -17.83 5.47
C VAL A 106 0.96 -16.58 5.91
N LEU A 107 0.06 -16.71 6.90
CA LEU A 107 -0.68 -15.58 7.44
C LEU A 107 0.25 -14.50 8.01
N ARG A 108 1.24 -14.90 8.81
CA ARG A 108 2.21 -13.95 9.38
C ARG A 108 2.96 -13.18 8.30
N THR A 109 3.44 -13.87 7.27
CA THR A 109 4.13 -13.24 6.14
C THR A 109 3.20 -12.28 5.41
N ARG A 110 1.93 -12.67 5.21
CA ARG A 110 0.92 -11.80 4.58
C ARG A 110 0.69 -10.53 5.37
N ILE A 111 0.54 -10.61 6.69
CA ILE A 111 0.42 -9.45 7.58
C ILE A 111 1.64 -8.54 7.43
N GLN A 112 2.85 -9.08 7.54
CA GLN A 112 4.08 -8.29 7.42
C GLN A 112 4.20 -7.59 6.06
N GLN A 113 3.83 -8.29 4.98
CA GLN A 113 3.83 -7.73 3.63
C GLN A 113 2.85 -6.55 3.54
N LEU A 114 1.58 -6.74 3.89
CA LEU A 114 0.59 -5.66 3.77
C LEU A 114 0.92 -4.47 4.69
N ASN A 115 1.47 -4.70 5.88
CA ASN A 115 1.93 -3.63 6.76
C ASN A 115 3.03 -2.77 6.09
N THR A 116 3.96 -3.44 5.41
CA THR A 116 5.05 -2.79 4.68
C THR A 116 4.52 -2.02 3.47
N ASP A 117 3.67 -2.66 2.68
CA ASP A 117 3.07 -2.09 1.47
C ASP A 117 2.23 -0.85 1.79
N MET A 118 1.43 -0.88 2.86
CA MET A 118 0.64 0.26 3.31
C MET A 118 1.51 1.44 3.79
N LYS A 119 2.65 1.17 4.43
CA LYS A 119 3.59 2.23 4.80
C LYS A 119 4.23 2.87 3.56
N ILE A 120 4.74 2.03 2.64
CA ILE A 120 5.41 2.48 1.43
C ILE A 120 4.50 3.37 0.57
N ILE A 121 3.23 3.00 0.43
CA ILE A 121 2.33 3.77 -0.44
C ILE A 121 1.98 5.15 0.14
N ILE A 122 1.85 5.25 1.47
CA ILE A 122 1.66 6.52 2.17
C ILE A 122 2.91 7.39 2.00
N ASP A 123 4.10 6.82 2.20
CA ASP A 123 5.37 7.53 2.05
C ASP A 123 5.55 8.02 0.61
N ASN A 124 5.31 7.18 -0.40
CA ASN A 124 5.39 7.53 -1.81
C ASN A 124 4.40 8.64 -2.20
N PHE A 125 3.16 8.58 -1.68
CA PHE A 125 2.17 9.62 -1.92
C PHE A 125 2.61 10.96 -1.31
N ASN A 126 3.12 10.94 -0.08
CA ASN A 126 3.62 12.13 0.62
C ASN A 126 4.83 12.74 -0.09
N LEU A 127 5.75 11.90 -0.59
CA LEU A 127 6.91 12.36 -1.38
C LEU A 127 6.47 13.08 -2.66
N LYS A 128 5.49 12.53 -3.41
CA LYS A 128 4.94 13.21 -4.59
C LYS A 128 4.24 14.52 -4.23
N TYR A 129 3.52 14.56 -3.12
CA TYR A 129 2.89 15.78 -2.65
C TYR A 129 3.93 16.85 -2.30
N ALA A 130 4.99 16.49 -1.56
CA ALA A 130 6.09 17.39 -1.23
C ALA A 130 6.85 17.88 -2.49
N GLU A 131 7.08 17.01 -3.48
CA GLU A 131 7.68 17.38 -4.77
C GLU A 131 6.83 18.46 -5.49
N SER A 132 5.50 18.31 -5.49
CA SER A 132 4.57 19.29 -6.05
C SER A 132 4.62 20.64 -5.30
N GLU A 133 4.67 20.62 -3.97
CA GLU A 133 4.74 21.84 -3.17
C GLU A 133 6.07 22.57 -3.36
N ASN A 134 7.19 21.85 -3.43
CA ASN A 134 8.51 22.44 -3.68
C ASN A 134 8.56 23.11 -5.05
N LYS A 135 8.05 22.45 -6.10
CA LYS A 135 7.94 23.04 -7.45
C LYS A 135 7.07 24.30 -7.45
N ARG A 136 5.95 24.30 -6.70
CA ARG A 136 5.09 25.48 -6.54
C ARG A 136 5.84 26.64 -5.86
N ASN A 137 6.50 26.37 -4.75
CA ASN A 137 7.22 27.39 -3.98
C ASN A 137 8.38 27.98 -4.79
N PHE A 138 9.11 27.15 -5.54
CA PHE A 138 10.15 27.61 -6.46
C PHE A 138 9.60 28.53 -7.55
N LEU A 139 8.47 28.18 -8.17
CA LEU A 139 7.84 29.00 -9.20
C LEU A 139 7.37 30.36 -8.63
N ILE A 140 6.81 30.36 -7.42
CA ILE A 140 6.43 31.61 -6.73
C ILE A 140 7.67 32.47 -6.49
N ALA A 141 8.77 31.89 -5.99
CA ALA A 141 10.02 32.62 -5.76
C ALA A 141 10.58 33.23 -7.06
N LEU A 142 10.56 32.48 -8.17
CA LEU A 142 11.01 32.97 -9.47
C LEU A 142 10.17 34.15 -9.96
N ILE A 143 8.85 34.06 -9.83
CA ILE A 143 7.92 35.14 -10.19
C ILE A 143 8.19 36.37 -9.32
N SER A 144 8.30 36.20 -8.00
CA SER A 144 8.61 37.28 -7.05
C SER A 144 9.95 37.97 -7.36
N LEU A 145 10.99 37.19 -7.69
CA LEU A 145 12.29 37.73 -8.10
C LEU A 145 12.16 38.57 -9.38
N THR A 146 11.42 38.04 -10.37
CA THR A 146 11.22 38.72 -11.66
C THR A 146 10.49 40.06 -11.47
N PHE A 147 9.42 40.07 -10.68
CA PHE A 147 8.71 41.30 -10.34
C PHE A 147 9.60 42.28 -9.58
N SER A 148 10.41 41.80 -8.62
CA SER A 148 11.33 42.65 -7.86
C SER A 148 12.37 43.31 -8.77
N LEU A 149 12.93 42.56 -9.72
CA LEU A 149 13.87 43.08 -10.72
C LEU A 149 13.21 44.12 -11.64
N ILE A 150 12.00 43.85 -12.13
CA ILE A 150 11.24 44.81 -12.95
C ILE A 150 10.98 46.09 -12.16
N SER A 151 10.53 45.99 -10.90
CA SER A 151 10.31 47.14 -10.02
C SER A 151 11.59 47.92 -9.76
N PHE A 152 12.72 47.24 -9.56
CA PHE A 152 14.03 47.87 -9.41
C PHE A 152 14.41 48.66 -10.67
N ILE A 153 14.31 48.05 -11.86
CA ILE A 153 14.62 48.72 -13.14
C ILE A 153 13.72 49.95 -13.33
N LEU A 154 12.40 49.81 -13.09
CA LEU A 154 11.46 50.93 -13.19
C LEU A 154 11.77 52.06 -12.21
N ALA A 155 12.33 51.75 -11.03
CA ALA A 155 12.74 52.74 -10.06
C ALA A 155 14.00 53.53 -10.48
N PHE A 156 14.86 52.98 -11.34
CA PHE A 156 16.03 53.69 -11.90
C PHE A 156 15.72 54.49 -13.16
N ILE A 157 14.65 54.13 -13.87
CA ILE A 157 14.21 54.85 -15.09
C ILE A 157 13.34 56.07 -14.73
N LYS A 158 12.76 56.10 -13.53
CA LYS A 158 12.13 57.28 -12.94
C LYS A 158 13.15 58.17 -12.23
#